data_AF-A0AAU7SCU5-F1
#
_entry.id   AF-A0AAU7SCU5-F1
#
_cell.length_a   1.000
_cell.length_b   1.000
_cell.length_c   1.000
_cell.angle_alpha   90.00
_cell.angle_beta   90.00
_cell.angle_gamma   90.00
#
_symmetry.space_group_name_H-M   'P 1'
#
loop_
_entity.id
_entity.type
_entity.pdbx_description
1 polymer ?
#
loop_
_entity_poly.entity_id
_entity_poly.type
_entity_poly.pdbx_seq_one_letter_code
_entity_poly.pdbx_strand_id
1 'polypeptide(L)'
;MAEKTRSEKLKRLIAVQRHLEWMAENELADTTRQRSEVTEAMERVMVAIGSVDPVHMAFSIHYAERYGRLMIRDQQLESIQTLIQMKVQQERTKADRLEEHMKDARELELRESDDNAVYDIIDQHFAGATPASSKVQK
;
A
#
# COMPACT_ATOMS: atom_id res chain seq x y z
N MET A 1 5.99 10.62 28.79
CA MET A 1 5.44 10.50 27.43
C MET A 1 4.15 9.70 27.57
N ALA A 2 2.98 10.25 27.24
CA ALA A 2 1.73 9.51 27.35
C ALA A 2 1.82 8.21 26.51
N GLU A 3 1.39 7.09 27.08
CA GLU A 3 1.41 5.82 26.37
C GLU A 3 0.41 5.90 25.22
N LYS A 4 0.89 5.64 24.00
CA LYS A 4 0.06 5.73 22.80
C LYS A 4 -0.93 4.59 22.77
N THR A 5 -2.19 4.90 22.44
CA THR A 5 -3.23 3.87 22.34
C THR A 5 -2.92 2.89 21.21
N ARG A 6 -3.56 1.72 21.23
CA ARG A 6 -3.33 0.68 20.24
C ARG A 6 -3.77 1.18 18.85
N SER A 7 -4.89 1.88 18.76
CA SER A 7 -5.39 2.47 17.51
C SER A 7 -4.40 3.48 16.92
N GLU A 8 -3.74 4.30 17.75
CA GLU A 8 -2.71 5.24 17.29
C GLU A 8 -1.46 4.54 16.74
N LYS A 9 -1.03 3.43 17.37
CA LYS A 9 0.08 2.62 16.88
C LYS A 9 -0.26 1.99 15.53
N LEU A 10 -1.46 1.42 15.41
CA LEU A 10 -1.96 0.83 14.16
C LEU A 10 -2.09 1.89 13.05
N LYS A 11 -2.55 3.11 13.36
CA LYS A 11 -2.62 4.21 12.41
C LYS A 11 -1.28 4.53 11.75
N ARG A 12 -0.17 4.45 12.51
CA ARG A 12 1.17 4.64 11.93
C ARG A 12 1.59 3.48 11.03
N LEU A 13 1.27 2.25 11.42
CA LEU A 13 1.55 1.08 10.59
C LEU A 13 0.77 1.15 9.27
N ILE A 14 -0.49 1.58 9.30
CA ILE A 14 -1.29 1.84 8.09
C ILE A 14 -0.59 2.86 7.20
N ALA A 15 -0.09 3.97 7.75
CA ALA A 15 0.59 5.00 6.96
C ALA A 15 1.82 4.45 6.22
N VAL A 16 2.63 3.64 6.92
CA VAL A 16 3.79 2.95 6.29
C VAL A 16 3.31 1.96 5.23
N GLN A 17 2.27 1.18 5.54
CA GLN A 17 1.74 0.17 4.64
C GLN A 17 1.15 0.76 3.36
N ARG A 18 0.44 1.90 3.45
CA ARG A 18 -0.05 2.66 2.28
C ARG A 18 1.09 3.27 1.47
N HIS A 19 2.20 3.64 2.11
CA HIS A 19 3.38 4.08 1.38
C HIS A 19 4.05 2.92 0.60
N LEU A 20 4.09 1.71 1.18
CA LEU A 20 4.57 0.51 0.49
C LEU A 20 3.68 0.14 -0.71
N GLU A 21 2.36 0.25 -0.55
CA GLU A 21 1.38 0.10 -1.64
C GLU A 21 1.68 1.10 -2.77
N TRP A 22 1.80 2.40 -2.44
CA TRP A 22 2.12 3.45 -3.43
C TRP A 22 3.46 3.22 -4.14
N MET A 23 4.49 2.77 -3.43
CA MET A 23 5.77 2.44 -4.07
C MET A 23 5.63 1.27 -5.05
N ALA A 24 4.86 0.24 -4.71
CA ALA A 24 4.59 -0.88 -5.62
C ALA A 24 3.75 -0.43 -6.84
N GLU A 25 2.81 0.49 -6.66
CA GLU A 25 2.04 1.07 -7.77
C GLU A 25 2.91 1.88 -8.73
N ASN A 26 3.84 2.67 -8.20
CA ASN A 26 4.80 3.40 -9.03
C ASN A 26 5.73 2.44 -9.78
N GLU A 27 6.23 1.39 -9.12
CA GLU A 27 7.04 0.34 -9.74
C GLU A 27 6.28 -0.35 -10.90
N LEU A 28 4.97 -0.56 -10.72
CA LEU A 28 4.09 -1.09 -11.76
C LEU A 28 3.95 -0.11 -12.93
N ALA A 29 3.75 1.18 -12.64
CA ALA A 29 3.63 2.23 -13.66
C ALA A 29 4.92 2.37 -14.48
N ASP A 30 6.08 2.33 -13.83
CA ASP A 30 7.38 2.42 -14.50
C ASP A 30 7.64 1.20 -15.39
N THR A 31 7.34 -0.01 -14.90
CA THR A 31 7.46 -1.24 -15.70
C THR A 31 6.51 -1.22 -16.90
N THR A 32 5.29 -0.71 -16.71
CA THR A 32 4.30 -0.55 -17.79
C THR A 32 4.81 0.42 -18.86
N ARG A 33 5.41 1.55 -18.45
CA ARG A 33 6.04 2.51 -19.38
C ARG A 33 7.18 1.85 -20.17
N GLN A 34 8.07 1.13 -19.49
CA GLN A 34 9.18 0.44 -20.15
C GLN A 34 8.69 -0.61 -21.17
N ARG A 35 7.62 -1.35 -20.86
CA ARG A 35 7.02 -2.27 -21.83
C ARG A 35 6.50 -1.54 -23.05
N SER A 36 5.78 -0.43 -22.87
CA SER A 36 5.30 0.40 -23.99
C SER A 36 6.45 0.84 -24.91
N GLU A 37 7.55 1.35 -24.34
CA GLU A 37 8.73 1.76 -25.10
C GLU A 37 9.37 0.61 -25.88
N VAL A 38 9.41 -0.59 -25.31
CA VAL A 38 9.91 -1.81 -25.97
C VAL A 38 8.99 -2.22 -27.11
N THR A 39 7.67 -2.23 -26.89
CA THR A 39 6.67 -2.54 -27.92
C THR A 39 6.75 -1.56 -29.09
N GLU A 40 6.84 -0.26 -28.82
CA GLU A 40 7.04 0.75 -29.87
C GLU A 40 8.36 0.56 -30.63
N ALA A 41 9.43 0.18 -29.94
CA ALA A 41 10.71 -0.12 -30.58
C ALA A 41 10.60 -1.36 -31.48
N MET A 42 9.85 -2.37 -31.07
CA MET A 42 9.56 -3.56 -31.88
C MET A 42 8.79 -3.19 -33.13
N GLU A 43 7.75 -2.36 -33.02
CA GLU A 43 6.95 -1.89 -34.15
C GLU A 43 7.82 -1.14 -35.18
N ARG A 44 8.68 -0.21 -34.72
CA ARG A 44 9.62 0.50 -35.61
C ARG A 44 10.57 -0.45 -36.35
N VAL A 45 11.07 -1.48 -35.67
CA VAL A 45 11.95 -2.49 -36.29
C VAL A 45 11.17 -3.34 -37.28
N MET A 46 9.92 -3.70 -36.97
CA MET A 46 9.05 -4.46 -37.87
C MET A 46 8.76 -3.70 -39.17
N VAL A 47 8.50 -2.40 -39.08
CA VAL A 47 8.34 -1.53 -40.26
C VAL A 47 9.61 -1.53 -41.11
N ALA A 48 10.80 -1.44 -40.50
CA ALA A 48 12.07 -1.48 -41.22
C ALA A 48 12.32 -2.83 -41.91
N ILE A 49 11.95 -3.95 -41.27
CA ILE A 49 12.04 -5.30 -41.86
C ILE A 49 11.14 -5.42 -43.09
N GLY A 50 9.94 -4.83 -43.05
CA GLY A 50 8.98 -4.86 -44.16
C GLY A 50 9.24 -3.81 -45.26
N SER A 51 10.28 -2.99 -45.13
CA SER A 51 10.56 -1.91 -46.08
C SER A 51 11.16 -2.43 -47.38
N VAL A 52 10.75 -1.83 -48.51
CA VAL A 52 11.31 -2.10 -49.84
C VAL A 52 12.52 -1.23 -50.17
N ASP A 53 12.92 -0.32 -49.27
CA ASP A 53 14.12 0.49 -49.42
C ASP A 53 15.37 -0.41 -49.44
N PRO A 54 16.24 -0.33 -50.47
CA PRO A 54 17.47 -1.12 -50.56
C PRO A 54 18.37 -1.01 -49.33
N VAL A 55 18.40 0.14 -48.65
CA VAL A 55 19.16 0.33 -47.41
C VAL A 55 18.60 -0.56 -46.32
N HIS A 56 17.29 -0.54 -46.09
CA HIS A 56 16.66 -1.38 -45.07
C HIS A 56 16.77 -2.88 -45.40
N MET A 57 16.65 -3.25 -46.66
CA MET A 57 16.82 -4.64 -47.12
C MET A 57 18.22 -5.17 -46.80
N ALA A 58 19.26 -4.36 -46.99
CA ALA A 58 20.64 -4.73 -46.67
C ALA A 58 20.87 -4.99 -45.17
N PHE A 59 20.06 -4.38 -44.29
CA PHE A 59 20.13 -4.55 -42.83
C PHE A 59 19.08 -5.51 -42.24
N SER A 60 18.32 -6.22 -43.08
CA SER A 60 17.22 -7.11 -42.67
C SER A 60 17.60 -8.12 -41.57
N ILE A 61 18.76 -8.77 -41.69
CA ILE A 61 19.27 -9.72 -40.67
C ILE A 61 19.49 -9.03 -39.33
N HIS A 62 20.10 -7.83 -39.32
CA HIS A 62 20.35 -7.08 -38.10
C HIS A 62 19.06 -6.59 -37.44
N TYR A 63 18.05 -6.23 -38.23
CA TYR A 63 16.73 -5.90 -37.71
C TYR A 63 16.05 -7.11 -37.07
N ALA A 64 16.11 -8.29 -37.71
CA ALA A 64 15.56 -9.52 -37.14
C ALA A 64 16.22 -9.89 -35.80
N GLU A 65 17.55 -9.80 -35.71
CA GLU A 65 18.28 -10.01 -34.46
C GLU A 65 17.87 -9.00 -33.37
N ARG A 66 17.75 -7.72 -33.74
CA ARG A 66 17.31 -6.67 -32.81
C ARG A 66 15.88 -6.93 -32.33
N TYR A 67 14.99 -7.31 -33.22
CA TYR A 67 13.61 -7.65 -32.90
C TYR A 67 13.56 -8.83 -31.91
N GLY A 68 14.34 -9.89 -32.16
CA GLY A 68 14.45 -11.03 -31.25
C GLY A 68 14.92 -10.63 -29.84
N ARG A 69 15.90 -9.73 -29.71
CA ARG A 69 16.32 -9.19 -28.40
C ARG A 69 15.24 -8.38 -27.71
N LEU A 70 14.46 -7.59 -28.46
CA LEU A 70 13.35 -6.81 -27.91
C LEU A 70 12.20 -7.72 -27.46
N MET A 71 11.87 -8.77 -28.21
CA MET A 71 10.88 -9.79 -27.82
C MET A 71 11.24 -10.46 -26.49
N ILE A 72 12.50 -10.89 -26.32
CA ILE A 72 12.96 -11.49 -25.07
C ILE A 72 12.83 -10.48 -23.92
N ARG A 73 13.16 -9.21 -24.16
CA ARG A 73 13.05 -8.16 -23.16
C ARG A 73 11.60 -7.88 -22.77
N ASP A 74 10.67 -7.85 -23.71
CA ASP A 74 9.24 -7.69 -23.41
C ASP A 74 8.72 -8.85 -22.55
N GLN A 75 9.08 -10.09 -22.88
CA GLN A 75 8.70 -11.27 -22.11
C GLN A 75 9.23 -11.24 -20.66
N GLN A 76 10.45 -10.73 -20.49
CA GLN A 76 11.04 -10.53 -19.15
C GLN A 76 10.29 -9.45 -18.38
N LEU A 77 9.99 -8.32 -19.01
CA LEU A 77 9.23 -7.23 -18.40
C LEU A 77 7.81 -7.65 -18.04
N GLU A 78 7.16 -8.50 -18.85
CA GLU A 78 5.86 -9.09 -18.54
C GLU A 78 5.88 -9.93 -17.25
N SER A 79 6.89 -10.79 -17.13
CA SER A 79 7.09 -11.62 -15.93
C SER A 79 7.28 -10.74 -14.70
N ILE A 80 8.10 -9.69 -14.81
CA ILE A 80 8.35 -8.72 -13.74
C ILE A 80 7.05 -7.97 -13.38
N GLN A 81 6.31 -7.50 -14.38
CA GLN A 81 5.04 -6.78 -14.20
C GLN A 81 4.02 -7.64 -13.43
N THR A 82 3.93 -8.94 -13.75
CA THR A 82 3.06 -9.88 -13.03
C THR A 82 3.42 -9.97 -11.55
N LEU A 83 4.70 -10.07 -11.22
CA LEU A 83 5.16 -10.11 -9.82
C LEU A 83 4.86 -8.81 -9.08
N ILE A 84 5.05 -7.66 -9.74
CA ILE A 84 4.74 -6.36 -9.15
C ILE A 84 3.23 -6.21 -8.94
N GLN A 85 2.39 -6.64 -9.89
CA GLN A 85 0.93 -6.64 -9.71
C GLN A 85 0.52 -7.47 -8.50
N MET A 86 1.10 -8.66 -8.30
CA MET A 86 0.87 -9.46 -7.11
C MET A 86 1.28 -8.71 -5.84
N LYS A 87 2.44 -8.03 -5.85
CA LYS A 87 2.91 -7.22 -4.72
C LYS A 87 1.95 -6.07 -4.41
N VAL A 88 1.47 -5.32 -5.40
CA VAL A 88 0.46 -4.26 -5.22
C VAL A 88 -0.77 -4.81 -4.50
N GLN A 89 -1.32 -5.94 -4.98
CA GLN A 89 -2.49 -6.56 -4.36
C GLN A 89 -2.23 -7.01 -2.92
N GLN A 90 -1.05 -7.55 -2.65
CA GLN A 90 -0.65 -7.95 -1.29
C GLN A 90 -0.54 -6.75 -0.35
N GLU A 91 0.13 -5.68 -0.78
CA GLU A 91 0.32 -4.49 0.06
C GLU A 91 -1.01 -3.78 0.34
N ARG A 92 -1.90 -3.70 -0.66
CA ARG A 92 -3.27 -3.20 -0.50
C ARG A 92 -4.07 -4.02 0.50
N THR A 93 -4.05 -5.35 0.34
CA THR A 93 -4.75 -6.26 1.27
C THR A 93 -4.25 -6.12 2.70
N LYS A 94 -2.94 -5.98 2.90
CA LYS A 94 -2.35 -5.74 4.23
C LYS A 94 -2.80 -4.41 4.81
N ALA A 95 -2.82 -3.35 4.01
CA ALA A 95 -3.26 -2.02 4.44
C ALA A 95 -4.73 -2.06 4.90
N ASP A 96 -5.59 -2.71 4.13
CA ASP A 96 -7.02 -2.81 4.42
C ASP A 96 -7.27 -3.59 5.73
N ARG A 97 -6.55 -4.71 5.96
CA ARG A 97 -6.62 -5.45 7.22
C ARG A 97 -6.14 -4.63 8.43
N LEU A 98 -5.05 -3.88 8.27
CA LEU A 98 -4.56 -3.01 9.33
C LEU A 98 -5.58 -1.91 9.66
N GLU A 99 -6.27 -1.39 8.65
CA GLU A 99 -7.32 -0.39 8.82
C GLU A 99 -8.53 -0.94 9.56
N GLU A 100 -8.95 -2.16 9.25
CA GLU A 100 -9.98 -2.89 10.01
C GLU A 100 -9.58 -3.05 11.48
N HIS A 101 -8.39 -3.60 11.75
CA HIS A 101 -7.91 -3.76 13.13
C HIS A 101 -7.77 -2.44 13.89
N MET A 102 -7.44 -1.34 13.21
CA MET A 102 -7.37 -0.02 13.82
C MET A 102 -8.76 0.49 14.22
N LYS A 103 -9.78 0.26 13.37
CA LYS A 103 -11.17 0.61 13.67
C LYS A 103 -11.68 -0.19 14.88
N ASP A 104 -11.44 -1.49 14.91
CA ASP A 104 -11.81 -2.35 16.04
C ASP A 104 -11.13 -1.89 17.34
N ALA A 105 -9.82 -1.63 17.30
CA ALA A 105 -9.08 -1.14 18.46
C ALA A 105 -9.62 0.20 18.95
N ARG A 106 -9.98 1.10 18.03
CA ARG A 106 -10.55 2.41 18.38
C ARG A 106 -11.92 2.29 19.01
N GLU A 107 -12.75 1.36 18.55
CA GLU A 107 -14.07 1.11 19.13
C GLU A 107 -13.94 0.55 20.55
N LEU A 108 -13.02 -0.40 20.78
CA LEU A 108 -12.75 -0.93 22.12
C LEU A 108 -12.23 0.15 23.07
N GLU A 109 -11.30 0.98 22.61
CA GLU A 109 -10.77 2.11 23.39
C GLU A 109 -11.85 3.12 23.75
N LEU A 110 -12.79 3.39 22.82
CA LEU A 110 -13.92 4.29 23.08
C LEU A 110 -14.86 3.69 24.12
N ARG A 111 -15.21 2.40 24.00
CA ARG A 111 -16.07 1.71 24.98
C ARG A 111 -15.44 1.69 26.37
N GLU A 112 -14.14 1.39 26.47
CA GLU A 112 -13.41 1.41 27.74
C GLU A 112 -13.40 2.83 28.35
N SER A 113 -13.22 3.86 27.53
CA SER A 113 -13.30 5.25 27.98
C SER A 113 -14.70 5.63 28.48
N ASP A 114 -15.76 5.20 27.79
CA ASP A 114 -17.14 5.47 28.16
C ASP A 114 -17.50 4.74 29.47
N ASP A 115 -17.10 3.47 29.62
CA ASP A 115 -17.29 2.69 30.85
C ASP A 115 -16.55 3.32 32.05
N ASN A 116 -15.30 3.76 31.85
CA ASN A 116 -14.54 4.48 32.87
C ASN A 116 -15.22 5.80 33.28
N ALA A 117 -15.77 6.55 32.34
CA ALA A 117 -16.51 7.78 32.64
C ALA A 117 -17.78 7.51 33.48
N VAL A 118 -18.45 6.36 33.27
CA VAL A 118 -19.58 5.94 34.12
C VAL A 118 -19.12 5.65 35.54
N TYR A 119 -18.02 4.92 35.72
CA TYR A 119 -17.45 4.67 37.05
C TYR A 119 -17.09 5.97 37.78
N ASP A 120 -16.46 6.92 37.09
CA ASP A 120 -16.11 8.23 37.66
C ASP A 120 -17.35 9.00 38.14
N ILE A 121 -18.46 8.97 37.39
CA ILE A 121 -19.73 9.62 37.78
C ILE A 121 -20.32 8.94 39.01
N ILE A 122 -20.31 7.61 39.04
CA ILE A 122 -20.80 6.82 40.19
C ILE A 122 -19.97 7.18 41.43
N ASP A 123 -18.65 7.17 41.33
CA ASP A 123 -17.74 7.51 42.43
C ASP A 123 -17.95 8.95 42.91
N GLN A 124 -18.15 9.92 42.00
CA GLN A 124 -18.50 11.30 42.38
C GLN A 124 -19.82 11.38 43.15
N HIS A 125 -20.85 10.64 42.71
CA HIS A 125 -22.15 10.62 43.39
C HIS A 125 -22.04 10.00 44.79
N PHE A 126 -21.30 8.89 44.95
CA PHE A 126 -21.09 8.25 46.25
C PHE A 126 -20.17 9.05 47.17
N ALA A 127 -19.13 9.70 46.64
CA ALA A 127 -18.28 10.62 47.39
C ALA A 127 -19.08 11.83 47.93
N GLY A 128 -20.05 12.33 47.16
CA GLY A 128 -20.98 13.39 47.60
C GLY A 128 -22.05 12.92 48.60
N ALA A 129 -22.43 11.65 48.57
CA ALA A 129 -23.43 11.06 49.48
C ALA A 129 -22.85 10.63 50.84
N THR A 130 -21.52 10.60 51.00
CA THR A 130 -20.88 10.24 52.26
C THR A 130 -20.63 11.53 53.07
N PRO A 131 -21.38 11.84 54.13
CA PRO A 131 -21.09 13.03 54.92
C PRO A 131 -19.74 12.85 55.62
N ALA A 132 -18.77 13.65 55.20
CA ALA A 132 -17.50 13.82 55.88
C ALA A 132 -17.72 14.56 57.21
N SER A 133 -18.28 13.89 58.22
CA SER A 133 -18.08 14.17 59.66
C SER A 133 -19.10 13.41 60.51
N SER A 134 -18.69 12.33 61.15
CA SER A 134 -19.34 11.84 62.38
C SER A 134 -18.33 11.45 63.47
N LYS A 135 -17.07 11.87 63.35
CA LYS A 135 -16.02 11.60 64.34
C LYS A 135 -15.40 12.87 64.91
N VAL A 136 -16.21 13.74 65.52
CA VAL A 136 -15.78 14.59 66.64
C VAL A 136 -16.98 14.82 67.58
N GLN A 137 -17.16 13.95 68.57
CA GLN A 137 -17.80 14.29 69.83
C GLN A 137 -16.88 13.76 70.95
N LYS A 138 -16.26 14.69 71.67
CA LYS A 138 -15.69 14.50 73.01
C LYS A 138 -16.64 15.17 73.99
#